data_AF-A0A8S3KBN0-F1
#
_entry.id   AF-A0A8S3KBN0-F1
#
_cell.length_a   1.000
_cell.length_b   1.000
_cell.length_c   1.000
_cell.angle_alpha   90.00
_cell.angle_beta   90.00
_cell.angle_gamma   90.00
#
_symmetry.space_group_name_H-M   'P 1'
#
loop_
_entity.id
_entity.type
_entity.pdbx_description
1 polymer ?
#
loop_
_entity_poly.entity_id
_entity_poly.type
_entity_poly.pdbx_seq_one_letter_code
_entity_poly.pdbx_strand_id
1 'polypeptide(L)'
;IVTNDGNIFIIDFVDACESVFVADLATSLFHLLVDQQNGENRAQAFLQGYQQTIPLIEEEINVLDMFVRFKLTLSIIEDLHDSNDTDHPFIQSCLHLLHKLNNHSTLVNNLCL
;
A
#
# COMPACT_ATOMS: atom_id res chain seq x y z
N ILE A 1 -7.00 -1.36 15.20
CA ILE A 1 -7.95 -0.69 16.11
C ILE A 1 -7.24 0.49 16.76
N VAL A 2 -7.79 1.69 16.68
CA VAL A 2 -7.30 2.87 17.42
C VAL A 2 -8.22 3.09 18.61
N THR A 3 -7.67 3.11 19.81
CA THR A 3 -8.43 3.35 21.04
C THR A 3 -8.47 4.83 21.40
N ASN A 4 -9.40 5.21 22.28
CA ASN A 4 -9.62 6.62 22.66
C ASN A 4 -8.40 7.25 23.37
N ASP A 5 -7.52 6.44 23.94
CA ASP A 5 -6.27 6.84 24.57
C ASP A 5 -5.08 6.86 23.59
N GLY A 6 -5.32 6.64 22.30
CA GLY A 6 -4.32 6.72 21.24
C GLY A 6 -3.49 5.45 21.04
N ASN A 7 -3.81 4.35 21.72
CA ASN A 7 -3.15 3.07 21.48
C ASN A 7 -3.61 2.46 20.14
N ILE A 8 -2.68 1.79 19.47
CA ILE A 8 -2.92 1.08 18.21
C ILE A 8 -2.77 -0.42 18.46
N PHE A 9 -3.82 -1.17 18.17
CA PHE A 9 -3.79 -2.64 18.17
C PHE A 9 -3.86 -3.14 16.74
N ILE A 10 -2.90 -3.98 16.38
CA ILE A 10 -2.90 -4.74 15.12
C ILE A 10 -3.60 -6.07 15.40
N ILE A 11 -4.48 -6.50 14.50
CA ILE A 11 -5.32 -7.70 14.62
C ILE A 11 -5.28 -8.50 13.32
N ASP A 12 -5.96 -9.66 13.30
CA ASP A 12 -6.13 -10.51 12.11
C ASP A 12 -4.83 -11.08 11.52
N PHE A 13 -3.96 -11.63 12.38
CA PHE A 13 -2.69 -12.27 12.00
C PHE A 13 -2.84 -13.65 11.30
N VAL A 14 -4.00 -13.98 10.73
CA VAL A 14 -4.23 -15.29 10.09
C VAL A 14 -3.34 -15.51 8.88
N ASP A 15 -3.01 -14.42 8.16
CA ASP A 15 -2.15 -14.42 6.98
C ASP A 15 -0.71 -14.00 7.30
N ALA A 16 -0.36 -13.84 8.58
CA ALA A 16 0.98 -13.46 8.98
C ALA A 16 1.98 -14.56 8.62
N CYS A 17 3.04 -14.19 7.89
CA CYS A 17 4.07 -15.10 7.44
C CYS A 17 5.46 -14.45 7.54
N GLU A 18 6.51 -15.27 7.44
CA GLU A 18 7.86 -14.74 7.30
C GLU A 18 8.02 -14.10 5.92
N SER A 19 8.34 -12.81 5.91
CA SER A 19 8.46 -12.01 4.69
C SER A 19 9.52 -10.92 4.85
N VAL A 20 9.85 -10.25 3.73
CA VAL A 20 10.66 -9.03 3.77
C VAL A 20 9.80 -7.85 4.21
N PHE A 21 10.32 -6.97 5.07
CA PHE A 21 9.55 -5.83 5.60
C PHE A 21 8.95 -4.93 4.52
N VAL A 22 9.64 -4.80 3.37
CA VAL A 22 9.15 -4.06 2.21
C VAL A 22 7.79 -4.58 1.72
N ALA A 23 7.49 -5.87 1.84
CA ALA A 23 6.22 -6.44 1.42
C ALA A 23 5.05 -5.93 2.28
N ASP A 24 5.23 -5.86 3.59
CA ASP A 24 4.24 -5.31 4.53
C ASP A 24 4.11 -3.80 4.36
N LEU A 25 5.23 -3.11 4.15
CA LEU A 25 5.24 -1.68 3.87
C LEU A 25 4.47 -1.36 2.58
N ALA A 26 4.73 -2.10 1.51
CA ALA A 26 4.03 -1.95 0.23
C ALA A 26 2.53 -2.24 0.35
N THR A 27 2.15 -3.25 1.13
CA THR A 27 0.74 -3.56 1.40
C THR A 27 0.05 -2.40 2.13
N SER A 28 0.70 -1.83 3.12
CA SER A 28 0.20 -0.65 3.84
C SER A 28 0.05 0.56 2.90
N LEU A 29 1.06 0.83 2.07
CA LEU A 29 1.03 1.91 1.08
C LEU A 29 -0.07 1.70 0.04
N PHE A 30 -0.26 0.49 -0.45
CA PHE A 30 -1.36 0.15 -1.35
C PHE A 30 -2.70 0.57 -0.76
N HIS A 31 -2.99 0.19 0.49
CA HIS A 31 -4.26 0.56 1.15
C HIS A 31 -4.41 2.07 1.38
N LEU A 32 -3.31 2.78 1.65
CA LEU A 32 -3.33 4.24 1.79
C LEU A 32 -3.53 4.96 0.45
N LEU A 33 -2.96 4.43 -0.63
CA LEU A 33 -2.98 5.04 -1.96
C LEU A 33 -4.24 4.71 -2.77
N VAL A 34 -4.86 3.55 -2.53
CA VAL A 34 -6.12 3.17 -3.19
C VAL A 34 -7.29 4.01 -2.69
N ASP A 35 -7.18 4.54 -1.46
CA ASP A 35 -8.09 5.53 -0.93
C ASP A 35 -7.88 6.88 -1.66
N GLN A 36 -8.87 7.24 -2.47
CA GLN A 36 -8.83 8.43 -3.32
C GLN A 36 -8.84 9.74 -2.50
N GLN A 37 -9.18 9.69 -1.21
CA GLN A 37 -9.18 10.86 -0.36
C GLN A 37 -7.85 11.01 0.39
N ASN A 38 -7.03 11.96 -0.06
CA ASN A 38 -5.79 12.37 0.62
C ASN A 38 -4.74 11.25 0.77
N GLY A 39 -4.80 10.21 -0.06
CA GLY A 39 -3.98 9.00 0.06
C GLY A 39 -2.48 9.26 0.04
N GLU A 40 -2.00 10.14 -0.85
CA GLU A 40 -0.58 10.51 -0.92
C GLU A 40 -0.07 11.17 0.37
N ASN A 41 -0.80 12.14 0.92
CA ASN A 41 -0.39 12.82 2.15
C ASN A 41 -0.38 11.85 3.34
N ARG A 42 -1.33 10.90 3.38
CA ARG A 42 -1.35 9.85 4.41
C ARG A 42 -0.21 8.86 4.23
N ALA A 43 0.09 8.46 2.99
CA ALA A 43 1.22 7.59 2.67
C ALA A 43 2.55 8.26 3.04
N GLN A 44 2.71 9.56 2.78
CA GLN A 44 3.88 10.33 3.18
C GLN A 44 4.03 10.39 4.70
N ALA A 45 2.97 10.75 5.43
CA ALA A 45 2.98 10.79 6.89
C ALA A 45 3.30 9.42 7.51
N PHE A 46 2.74 8.35 6.92
CA PHE A 46 3.03 6.97 7.32
C PHE A 46 4.51 6.61 7.11
N LEU A 47 5.07 6.89 5.93
CA LEU A 47 6.48 6.62 5.64
C LEU A 47 7.43 7.42 6.54
N GLN A 48 7.11 8.68 6.84
CA GLN A 48 7.87 9.49 7.79
C GLN A 48 7.89 8.86 9.18
N GLY A 49 6.76 8.32 9.66
CA GLY A 49 6.70 7.60 10.93
C GLY A 49 7.44 6.26 10.88
N TYR A 50 7.31 5.51 9.78
CA TYR A 50 8.00 4.23 9.58
C TYR A 50 9.52 4.41 9.62
N GLN A 51 10.07 5.36 8.86
CA GLN A 51 11.51 5.61 8.78
C GLN A 51 12.14 6.08 10.10
N GLN A 52 11.36 6.64 11.04
CA GLN A 52 11.85 6.96 12.38
C GLN A 52 12.13 5.72 13.24
N THR A 53 11.52 4.58 12.90
CA THR A 53 11.66 3.32 13.63
C THR A 53 12.54 2.34 12.88
N ILE A 54 12.29 2.17 11.57
CA ILE A 54 13.02 1.26 10.68
C ILE A 54 13.39 2.07 9.42
N PRO A 55 14.59 2.68 9.40
CA PRO A 55 15.06 3.41 8.24
C PRO A 55 15.18 2.50 7.02
N LEU A 56 14.63 2.94 5.89
CA LEU A 56 14.74 2.22 4.63
C LEU A 56 16.12 2.43 4.01
N ILE A 57 16.70 1.37 3.46
CA ILE A 57 17.89 1.48 2.61
C ILE A 57 17.49 1.75 1.15
N GLU A 58 18.47 2.14 0.33
CA GLU A 58 18.24 2.50 -1.08
C GLU A 58 17.64 1.32 -1.87
N GLU A 59 18.12 0.11 -1.63
CA GLU A 59 17.62 -1.10 -2.28
C GLU A 59 16.14 -1.35 -1.98
N GLU A 60 15.70 -1.10 -0.74
CA GLU A 60 14.30 -1.25 -0.32
C GLU A 60 13.41 -0.19 -0.97
N ILE A 61 13.87 1.06 -1.03
CA ILE A 61 13.17 2.15 -1.71
C ILE A 61 13.01 1.81 -3.20
N ASN A 62 14.06 1.30 -3.84
CA ASN A 62 14.07 1.00 -5.27
C ASN A 62 13.11 -0.13 -5.67
N VAL A 63 12.81 -1.06 -4.76
CA VAL A 63 11.84 -2.15 -5.03
C VAL A 63 10.42 -1.81 -4.58
N LEU A 64 10.21 -0.74 -3.81
CA LEU A 64 8.93 -0.47 -3.16
C LEU A 64 7.78 -0.25 -4.15
N ASP A 65 8.01 0.53 -5.22
CA ASP A 65 7.03 0.73 -6.29
C ASP A 65 6.61 -0.60 -6.95
N MET A 66 7.56 -1.51 -7.19
CA MET A 66 7.29 -2.83 -7.74
C MET A 66 6.41 -3.65 -6.81
N PHE A 67 6.67 -3.65 -5.50
CA PHE A 67 5.84 -4.38 -4.53
C PHE A 67 4.43 -3.78 -4.41
N VAL A 68 4.28 -2.45 -4.48
CA VAL A 68 2.96 -1.80 -4.48
C VAL A 68 2.14 -2.23 -5.70
N ARG A 69 2.76 -2.23 -6.90
CA ARG A 69 2.11 -2.71 -8.14
C ARG A 69 1.77 -4.20 -8.08
N PHE A 70 2.64 -5.00 -7.47
CA PHE A 70 2.40 -6.43 -7.28
C PHE A 70 1.17 -6.66 -6.39
N LYS A 71 1.09 -5.98 -5.23
CA LYS A 71 -0.09 -6.09 -4.36
C LYS A 71 -1.36 -5.58 -5.03
N LEU A 72 -1.28 -4.49 -5.80
CA LEU A 72 -2.41 -3.97 -6.58
C LEU A 72 -2.91 -5.02 -7.58
N THR A 73 -1.99 -5.68 -8.30
CA THR A 73 -2.33 -6.72 -9.27
C THR A 73 -2.99 -7.92 -8.60
N LEU A 74 -2.45 -8.40 -7.49
CA LEU A 74 -3.06 -9.48 -6.72
C LEU A 74 -4.47 -9.11 -6.25
N SER A 75 -4.64 -7.91 -5.72
CA SER A 75 -5.94 -7.44 -5.21
C SER A 75 -7.00 -7.36 -6.30
N ILE A 76 -6.65 -7.01 -7.55
CA ILE A 76 -7.57 -7.05 -8.69
C ILE A 76 -7.96 -8.49 -9.03
N ILE A 77 -6.99 -9.41 -9.05
CA ILE A 77 -7.23 -10.82 -9.38
C ILE A 77 -8.15 -11.48 -8.35
N GLU A 78 -7.87 -11.26 -7.06
CA GLU A 78 -8.66 -11.75 -5.93
C GLU A 78 -10.11 -11.24 -6.01
N ASP A 79 -10.30 -9.93 -6.17
CA ASP A 79 -11.63 -9.33 -6.21
C ASP A 79 -12.43 -9.74 -7.47
N LEU A 80 -11.77 -9.92 -8.62
CA LEU A 80 -12.41 -10.45 -9.82
C LEU A 80 -12.88 -11.90 -9.65
N HIS A 81 -12.08 -12.72 -8.97
CA HIS A 81 -12.42 -14.10 -8.67
C HIS A 81 -13.66 -14.20 -7.78
N ASP A 82 -13.75 -13.32 -6.77
CA ASP A 82 -14.81 -13.34 -5.77
C ASP A 82 -16.11 -12.66 -6.27
N SER A 83 -16.00 -11.53 -6.96
CA SER A 83 -17.17 -10.73 -7.36
C SER A 83 -17.81 -11.19 -8.67
N ASN A 84 -17.03 -11.79 -9.58
CA ASN A 84 -17.40 -11.96 -11.00
C ASN A 84 -17.90 -10.67 -11.67
N ASP A 85 -17.57 -9.50 -11.13
CA ASP A 85 -18.03 -8.19 -11.60
C ASP A 85 -16.83 -7.25 -11.80
N THR A 86 -16.54 -6.95 -13.07
CA THR A 86 -15.44 -6.04 -13.42
C THR A 86 -15.70 -4.58 -13.03
N ASP A 87 -16.96 -4.21 -12.76
CA ASP A 87 -17.36 -2.86 -12.37
C ASP A 87 -17.38 -2.67 -10.85
N HIS A 88 -16.88 -3.66 -10.09
CA HIS A 88 -16.80 -3.54 -8.64
C HIS A 88 -15.97 -2.30 -8.22
N PRO A 89 -16.47 -1.45 -7.29
CA PRO A 89 -15.83 -0.17 -6.94
C PRO A 89 -14.38 -0.29 -6.49
N PHE A 90 -14.02 -1.41 -5.88
CA PHE A 90 -12.64 -1.67 -5.45
C PHE A 90 -11.71 -1.89 -6.65
N ILE A 91 -12.10 -2.73 -7.63
CA ILE A 91 -11.35 -2.92 -8.89
C ILE A 91 -11.15 -1.58 -9.58
N GLN A 92 -12.20 -0.75 -9.68
CA GLN A 92 -12.10 0.57 -10.30
C GLN A 92 -11.10 1.49 -9.59
N SER A 93 -11.03 1.42 -8.25
CA SER A 93 -10.05 2.17 -7.46
C SER A 93 -8.63 1.67 -7.70
N CYS A 94 -8.43 0.35 -7.78
CA CYS A 94 -7.15 -0.25 -8.14
C CYS A 94 -6.70 0.12 -9.56
N LEU A 95 -7.60 0.09 -10.55
CA LEU A 95 -7.30 0.49 -11.93
C LEU A 95 -6.93 1.97 -12.02
N HIS A 96 -7.60 2.83 -11.26
CA HIS A 96 -7.25 4.25 -11.17
C HIS A 96 -5.83 4.46 -10.62
N LEU A 97 -5.50 3.79 -9.50
CA LEU A 97 -4.16 3.86 -8.92
C LEU A 97 -3.10 3.31 -9.90
N LEU A 98 -3.37 2.21 -10.60
CA LEU A 98 -2.46 1.67 -11.60
C LEU A 98 -2.19 2.66 -12.73
N HIS A 99 -3.23 3.31 -13.25
CA HIS A 99 -3.09 4.35 -14.27
C HIS A 99 -2.24 5.52 -13.76
N LYS A 100 -2.44 5.94 -12.51
CA LYS A 100 -1.64 7.00 -11.87
C LYS A 100 -0.17 6.61 -11.73
N LEU A 101 0.12 5.40 -11.27
CA LEU A 101 1.48 4.87 -11.15
C LEU A 101 2.17 4.73 -12.52
N ASN A 102 1.43 4.42 -13.59
CA ASN A 102 1.99 4.37 -14.94
C ASN A 102 2.38 5.75 -15.48
N ASN A 103 1.62 6.80 -15.11
CA ASN A 103 1.93 8.18 -15.50
C ASN A 103 3.01 8.82 -14.62
N HIS A 104 3.21 8.30 -13.40
CA HIS A 104 4.18 8.79 -12.43
C HIS A 104 4.97 7.61 -11.85
N SER A 105 5.89 7.06 -12.64
CA SER A 105 6.66 5.85 -12.27
C SER A 105 7.52 6.00 -11.01
N THR A 106 7.75 7.23 -10.54
CA THR A 106 8.50 7.52 -9.31
C THR A 106 7.63 7.97 -8.14
N LEU A 107 6.29 7.90 -8.24
CA LEU A 107 5.37 8.38 -7.20
C LEU A 107 5.74 7.82 -5.81
N VAL A 108 5.90 6.49 -5.72
CA VAL A 108 6.20 5.82 -4.44
C VAL A 108 7.58 6.22 -3.93
N ASN A 109 8.58 6.29 -4.80
CA ASN A 109 9.93 6.69 -4.42
C ASN A 109 9.99 8.15 -3.93
N ASN A 110 9.19 9.04 -4.53
CA ASN A 110 9.10 10.43 -4.12
C ASN A 110 8.46 10.60 -2.74
N LEU A 111 7.67 9.62 -2.27
CA LEU A 111 7.12 9.65 -0.90
C LEU A 111 8.16 9.27 0.16
N CYS A 112 9.27 8.65 -0.25
CA CYS A 112 10.38 8.28 0.63
C CYS A 112 11.42 9.39 0.81
N LEU A 113 11.34 10.47 0.02
CA LEU A 113 12.23 11.64 0.00
C LEU A 113 11.57 12.87 0.68
#